data_AF-A0A0W0XNB8-F1
#
_entry.id   AF-A0A0W0XNB8-F1
#
_cell.length_a   1.000
_cell.length_b   1.000
_cell.length_c   1.000
_cell.angle_alpha   90.00
_cell.angle_beta   90.00
_cell.angle_gamma   90.00
#
_symmetry.space_group_name_H-M   'P 1'
#
loop_
_entity.id
_entity.type
_entity.pdbx_description
1 polymer ?
#
loop_
_entity_poly.entity_id
_entity_poly.type
_entity_poly.pdbx_seq_one_letter_code
_entity_poly.pdbx_strand_id
1 'polypeptide(L)'
;MTIFLEIAKEYLIKELTKISDTSVASDKSVGNTVCSWLGLGRDESLSQCKRELTDILRTDIRNLASDASDENNVGALNHLLSECRRKAREKADEKGYSEGTFGPAMNEVSTLLTQLYDRFAAAGLLDIPYNAKDSERHPLTVFRYWAGVYLAHKVKENRDNSQSTLKTITHNPKITSLNLLEKQKQDAVVSFIRECDKDLKTIKEDLENYRDVCTKRVLEFLRRLLLKNKELVEHHGTNLEIPVTISFFASATVSGPALGPHSGELKKCIMMAIKELGGDKEESKEELHTAATYNS
;
A
#
# COMPACT_ATOMS: atom_id res chain seq x y z
N MET A 1 -2.66 3.46 17.39
CA MET A 1 -2.09 3.87 16.10
C MET A 1 -3.21 3.97 15.11
N THR A 2 -3.16 4.90 14.15
CA THR A 2 -4.17 4.99 13.09
C THR A 2 -3.83 4.08 11.91
N ILE A 3 -4.81 3.79 11.05
CA ILE A 3 -4.58 3.06 9.79
C ILE A 3 -3.57 3.80 8.91
N PHE A 4 -3.71 5.11 8.78
CA PHE A 4 -2.79 5.94 8.00
C PHE A 4 -1.36 5.82 8.49
N LEU A 5 -1.12 6.05 9.78
CA LEU A 5 0.24 6.05 10.33
C LEU A 5 0.91 4.69 10.16
N GLU A 6 0.17 3.59 10.38
CA GLU A 6 0.70 2.24 10.19
C GLU A 6 1.19 2.02 8.75
N ILE A 7 0.34 2.35 7.78
CA ILE A 7 0.66 2.17 6.36
C ILE A 7 1.77 3.13 5.92
N ALA A 8 1.71 4.40 6.34
CA ALA A 8 2.72 5.40 6.01
C ALA A 8 4.11 4.96 6.48
N LYS A 9 4.24 4.49 7.73
CA LYS A 9 5.51 3.97 8.26
C LYS A 9 6.07 2.85 7.38
N GLU A 10 5.24 1.88 6.99
CA GLU A 10 5.68 0.76 6.16
C GLU A 10 6.25 1.24 4.81
N TYR A 11 5.56 2.17 4.14
CA TYR A 11 6.00 2.70 2.85
C TYR A 11 7.26 3.57 2.97
N LEU A 12 7.34 4.43 3.98
CA LEU A 12 8.52 5.27 4.21
C LEU A 12 9.77 4.42 4.52
N ILE A 13 9.64 3.42 5.40
CA ILE A 13 10.75 2.51 5.73
C ILE A 13 11.24 1.76 4.48
N LYS A 14 10.32 1.31 3.61
CA LYS A 14 10.68 0.66 2.34
C LYS A 14 11.47 1.60 1.42
N GLU A 15 11.06 2.85 1.27
CA GLU A 15 11.78 3.81 0.42
C GLU A 15 13.14 4.20 1.01
N LEU A 16 13.24 4.42 2.32
CA LEU A 16 14.51 4.66 3.00
C LEU A 16 15.48 3.48 2.85
N THR A 17 14.97 2.25 2.87
CA THR A 17 15.77 1.05 2.64
C THR A 17 16.34 1.03 1.22
N LYS A 18 15.53 1.36 0.21
CA LYS A 18 16.01 1.48 -1.18
C LYS A 18 17.12 2.54 -1.31
N ILE A 19 17.02 3.66 -0.61
CA ILE A 19 18.06 4.71 -0.62
C ILE A 19 19.39 4.15 -0.10
N SER A 20 19.35 3.42 1.03
CA SER A 20 20.54 2.78 1.60
C SER A 20 21.12 1.72 0.66
N ASP A 21 20.29 0.84 0.11
CA ASP A 21 20.70 -0.23 -0.83
C ASP A 21 21.32 0.35 -2.11
N THR A 22 20.73 1.42 -2.66
CA THR A 22 21.26 2.11 -3.84
C THR A 22 22.62 2.75 -3.54
N SER A 23 22.81 3.29 -2.34
CA SER A 23 24.11 3.81 -1.90
C SER A 23 25.16 2.68 -1.81
N VAL A 24 24.81 1.53 -1.25
CA VAL A 24 25.71 0.35 -1.18
C VAL A 24 26.09 -0.15 -2.57
N ALA A 25 25.12 -0.25 -3.48
CA ALA A 25 25.37 -0.69 -4.85
C ALA A 25 26.28 0.29 -5.62
N SER A 26 26.09 1.60 -5.39
CA SER A 26 26.91 2.64 -6.01
C SER A 26 28.36 2.62 -5.53
N ASP A 27 28.58 2.40 -4.23
CA ASP A 27 29.93 2.31 -3.66
C ASP A 27 30.70 1.10 -4.23
N LYS A 28 30.00 -0.03 -4.44
CA LYS A 28 30.53 -1.26 -5.03
C LYS A 28 30.63 -1.25 -6.57
N SER A 29 30.18 -0.18 -7.22
CA SER A 29 30.15 -0.13 -8.68
C SER A 29 31.56 -0.01 -9.26
N VAL A 30 31.82 -0.70 -10.38
CA VAL A 30 33.13 -0.69 -11.06
C VAL A 30 33.58 0.73 -11.40
N GLY A 31 32.65 1.60 -11.81
CA GLY A 31 32.94 3.00 -12.09
C GLY A 31 33.42 3.77 -10.85
N ASN A 32 32.81 3.53 -9.68
CA ASN A 32 33.30 4.13 -8.43
C ASN A 32 34.67 3.58 -8.03
N THR A 33 34.92 2.27 -8.16
CA THR A 33 36.23 1.68 -7.87
C THR A 33 37.35 2.28 -8.71
N VAL A 34 37.09 2.50 -10.01
CA VAL A 34 38.06 3.11 -10.94
C VAL A 34 38.25 4.61 -10.62
N CYS A 35 37.17 5.36 -10.34
CA CYS A 35 37.27 6.77 -9.98
C CYS A 35 37.92 7.01 -8.61
N SER A 36 37.64 6.17 -7.61
CA SER A 36 38.26 6.22 -6.29
C SER A 36 39.76 5.96 -6.36
N TRP A 37 40.20 5.04 -7.23
CA TRP A 37 41.62 4.81 -7.51
C TRP A 37 42.32 6.06 -8.08
N LEU A 38 41.58 6.89 -8.83
CA LEU A 38 42.05 8.18 -9.37
C LEU A 38 41.84 9.37 -8.41
N GLY A 39 41.36 9.15 -7.17
CA GLY A 39 41.07 10.23 -6.21
C GLY A 39 39.84 11.08 -6.54
N LEU A 40 39.05 10.67 -7.54
CA LEU A 40 37.83 11.34 -8.02
C LEU A 40 36.54 10.58 -7.68
N GLY A 41 36.65 9.52 -6.87
CA GLY A 41 35.52 8.68 -6.47
C GLY A 41 34.66 9.30 -5.38
N ARG A 42 33.56 8.61 -5.04
CA ARG A 42 32.71 8.99 -3.90
C ARG A 42 33.51 8.90 -2.59
N ASP A 43 33.25 9.85 -1.68
CA ASP A 43 33.67 9.73 -0.29
C ASP A 43 32.84 8.62 0.39
N GLU A 44 33.48 7.47 0.60
CA GLU A 44 32.88 6.29 1.22
C GLU A 44 32.46 6.55 2.67
N SER A 45 33.22 7.36 3.40
CA SER A 45 32.91 7.70 4.80
C SER A 45 31.71 8.66 4.91
N LEU A 46 31.57 9.62 3.98
CA LEU A 46 30.35 10.45 3.89
C LEU A 46 29.13 9.59 3.49
N SER A 47 29.33 8.65 2.57
CA SER A 47 28.29 7.72 2.14
C SER A 47 27.83 6.80 3.27
N GLN A 48 28.78 6.29 4.07
CA GLN A 48 28.49 5.53 5.28
C GLN A 48 27.71 6.35 6.31
N CYS A 49 28.14 7.59 6.60
CA CYS A 49 27.43 8.47 7.52
C CYS A 49 25.96 8.71 7.11
N LYS A 50 25.69 8.91 5.81
CA LYS A 50 24.33 9.05 5.28
C LYS A 50 23.49 7.77 5.47
N ARG A 51 24.09 6.59 5.36
CA ARG A 51 23.42 5.31 5.66
C ARG A 51 23.08 5.18 7.15
N GLU A 52 24.02 5.50 8.03
CA GLU A 52 23.80 5.49 9.48
C GLU A 52 22.67 6.44 9.90
N LEU A 53 22.63 7.66 9.35
CA LEU A 53 21.52 8.59 9.54
C LEU A 53 20.18 8.03 9.04
N THR A 54 20.20 7.33 7.91
CA THR A 54 19.00 6.65 7.37
C THR A 54 18.53 5.53 8.29
N ASP A 55 19.44 4.78 8.90
CA ASP A 55 19.13 3.68 9.82
C ASP A 55 18.52 4.18 11.13
N ILE A 56 19.06 5.28 11.66
CA ILE A 56 18.48 6.00 12.80
C ILE A 56 17.07 6.47 12.44
N LEU A 57 16.90 7.14 11.30
CA LEU A 57 15.59 7.62 10.84
C LEU A 57 14.57 6.48 10.69
N ARG A 58 14.96 5.33 10.12
CA ARG A 58 14.07 4.16 10.01
C ARG A 58 13.62 3.66 11.39
N THR A 59 14.52 3.70 12.38
CA THR A 59 14.23 3.32 13.76
C THR A 59 13.28 4.31 14.41
N ASP A 60 13.52 5.61 14.25
CA ASP A 60 12.67 6.67 14.77
C ASP A 60 11.25 6.62 14.17
N ILE A 61 11.13 6.43 12.84
CA ILE A 61 9.84 6.26 12.17
C ILE A 61 9.10 5.02 12.70
N ARG A 62 9.80 3.89 12.87
CA ARG A 62 9.18 2.66 13.41
C ARG A 62 8.62 2.90 14.81
N ASN A 63 9.41 3.56 15.66
CA ASN A 63 9.10 3.79 17.07
C ASN A 63 8.18 5.00 17.32
N LEU A 64 7.87 5.79 16.29
CA LEU A 64 7.00 6.97 16.43
C LEU A 64 5.64 6.56 17.03
N ALA A 65 5.33 7.07 18.21
CA ALA A 65 4.01 6.84 18.80
C ALA A 65 2.93 7.56 17.99
N SER A 66 1.74 6.97 17.94
CA SER A 66 0.58 7.64 17.34
C SER A 66 0.16 8.81 18.21
N ASP A 67 0.03 9.97 17.60
CA ASP A 67 -0.63 11.14 18.18
C ASP A 67 -2.16 11.02 18.03
N ALA A 68 -2.88 12.01 18.55
CA ALA A 68 -4.33 12.12 18.52
C ALA A 68 -4.90 12.34 17.10
N SER A 69 -4.12 12.90 16.18
CA SER A 69 -4.53 13.11 14.78
C SER A 69 -3.44 12.72 13.78
N ASP A 70 -3.87 12.35 12.58
CA ASP A 70 -2.99 12.04 11.47
C ASP A 70 -2.28 13.28 10.91
N GLU A 71 -2.84 14.47 11.10
CA GLU A 71 -2.15 15.73 10.82
C GLU A 71 -0.89 15.89 11.71
N ASN A 72 -1.03 15.64 13.01
CA ASN A 72 0.12 15.65 13.94
C ASN A 72 1.12 14.55 13.58
N ASN A 73 0.64 13.35 13.23
CA ASN A 73 1.49 12.24 12.80
C ASN A 73 2.31 12.59 11.55
N VAL A 74 1.70 13.26 10.56
CA VAL A 74 2.40 13.76 9.36
C VAL A 74 3.42 14.84 9.73
N GLY A 75 3.06 15.76 10.62
CA GLY A 75 3.98 16.78 11.13
C GLY A 75 5.24 16.16 11.76
N ALA A 76 5.05 15.15 12.62
CA ALA A 76 6.14 14.43 13.26
C ALA A 76 7.01 13.66 12.26
N LEU A 77 6.41 12.96 11.30
CA LEU A 77 7.14 12.25 10.24
C LEU A 77 7.94 13.22 9.36
N ASN A 78 7.34 14.34 8.94
CA ASN A 78 8.03 15.37 8.15
C ASN A 78 9.22 15.96 8.92
N HIS A 79 9.04 16.23 10.22
CA HIS A 79 10.13 16.71 11.06
C HIS A 79 11.30 15.71 11.09
N LEU A 80 11.04 14.41 11.30
CA LEU A 80 12.07 13.37 11.26
C LEU A 80 12.80 13.32 9.89
N LEU A 81 12.05 13.39 8.79
CA LEU A 81 12.62 13.41 7.43
C LEU A 81 13.50 14.65 7.20
N SER A 82 13.03 15.83 7.59
CA SER A 82 13.77 17.08 7.42
C SER A 82 15.03 17.13 8.27
N GLU A 83 14.96 16.63 9.52
CA GLU A 83 16.11 16.59 10.43
C GLU A 83 17.20 15.64 9.92
N CYS A 84 16.82 14.47 9.41
CA CYS A 84 17.76 13.54 8.78
C CYS A 84 18.45 14.19 7.56
N ARG A 85 17.68 14.83 6.68
CA ARG A 85 18.24 15.53 5.51
C ARG A 85 19.17 16.67 5.93
N ARG A 86 18.78 17.47 6.93
CA ARG A 86 19.59 18.58 7.46
C ARG A 86 20.93 18.08 7.99
N LYS A 87 20.93 17.06 8.87
CA LYS A 87 22.16 16.45 9.41
C LYS A 87 23.06 15.89 8.30
N ALA A 88 22.48 15.23 7.31
CA ALA A 88 23.24 14.69 6.18
C ALA A 88 23.87 15.78 5.31
N ARG A 89 23.18 16.92 5.15
CA ARG A 89 23.70 18.09 4.45
C ARG A 89 24.85 18.73 5.23
N GLU A 90 24.71 18.93 6.53
CA GLU A 90 25.77 19.46 7.39
C GLU A 90 27.05 18.62 7.28
N LYS A 91 26.93 17.28 7.27
CA LYS A 91 28.06 16.38 7.06
C LYS A 91 28.67 16.44 5.66
N ALA A 92 27.89 16.77 4.64
CA ALA A 92 28.41 17.00 3.30
C ALA A 92 29.15 18.34 3.22
N ASP A 93 28.55 19.40 3.77
CA ASP A 93 29.10 20.77 3.79
C ASP A 93 30.42 20.82 4.59
N GLU A 94 30.50 20.14 5.75
CA GLU A 94 31.73 19.97 6.55
C GLU A 94 32.91 19.41 5.73
N LYS A 95 32.61 18.63 4.69
CA LYS A 95 33.59 17.98 3.81
C LYS A 95 33.72 18.64 2.43
N GLY A 96 33.01 19.75 2.20
CA GLY A 96 33.01 20.45 0.90
C GLY A 96 32.29 19.70 -0.23
N TYR A 97 31.42 18.74 0.10
CA TYR A 97 30.58 18.03 -0.88
C TYR A 97 29.16 18.61 -0.93
N SER A 98 28.51 18.47 -2.08
CA SER A 98 27.06 18.69 -2.17
C SER A 98 26.27 17.55 -1.51
N GLU A 99 24.95 17.74 -1.32
CA GLU A 99 24.04 16.69 -0.83
C GLU A 99 24.09 15.40 -1.71
N GLY A 100 24.52 15.52 -2.97
CA GLY A 100 24.55 14.43 -3.94
C GLY A 100 23.14 13.90 -4.22
N THR A 101 23.02 12.60 -4.49
CA THR A 101 21.73 11.94 -4.75
C THR A 101 20.86 11.76 -3.49
N PHE A 102 21.45 11.93 -2.30
CA PHE A 102 20.74 11.74 -1.03
C PHE A 102 19.65 12.79 -0.79
N GLY A 103 19.97 14.07 -1.03
CA GLY A 103 19.03 15.18 -0.87
C GLY A 103 17.75 15.04 -1.70
N PRO A 104 17.85 14.86 -3.02
CA PRO A 104 16.72 14.56 -3.89
C PRO A 104 15.92 13.34 -3.44
N ALA A 105 16.59 12.24 -3.05
CA ALA A 105 15.92 11.04 -2.58
C ALA A 105 15.11 11.26 -1.29
N MET A 106 15.58 12.09 -0.36
CA MET A 106 14.84 12.47 0.84
C MET A 106 13.63 13.37 0.54
N ASN A 107 13.74 14.29 -0.43
CA ASN A 107 12.58 15.08 -0.88
C ASN A 107 11.50 14.20 -1.49
N GLU A 108 11.94 13.20 -2.22
CA GLU A 108 11.10 12.17 -2.82
C GLU A 108 10.33 11.38 -1.75
N VAL A 109 10.99 10.96 -0.66
CA VAL A 109 10.31 10.34 0.50
C VAL A 109 9.31 11.28 1.15
N SER A 110 9.65 12.57 1.30
CA SER A 110 8.75 13.59 1.85
C SER A 110 7.51 13.80 0.95
N THR A 111 7.71 13.79 -0.36
CA THR A 111 6.63 13.92 -1.34
C THR A 111 5.68 12.72 -1.27
N LEU A 112 6.21 11.51 -1.09
CA LEU A 112 5.38 10.32 -0.88
C LEU A 112 4.50 10.45 0.36
N LEU A 113 5.05 10.94 1.47
CA LEU A 113 4.27 11.15 2.69
C LEU A 113 3.08 12.09 2.45
N THR A 114 3.31 13.24 1.82
CA THR A 114 2.26 14.19 1.47
C THR A 114 1.20 13.55 0.57
N GLN A 115 1.62 12.84 -0.48
CA GLN A 115 0.69 12.19 -1.41
C GLN A 115 -0.13 11.08 -0.75
N LEU A 116 0.45 10.35 0.20
CA LEU A 116 -0.28 9.37 1.00
C LEU A 116 -1.32 10.06 1.88
N TYR A 117 -0.95 11.14 2.58
CA TYR A 117 -1.87 11.90 3.43
C TYR A 117 -3.04 12.44 2.62
N ASP A 118 -2.78 13.12 1.50
CA ASP A 118 -3.81 13.68 0.64
C ASP A 118 -4.76 12.60 0.10
N ARG A 119 -4.21 11.43 -0.28
CA ARG A 119 -4.99 10.31 -0.77
C ARG A 119 -5.90 9.74 0.33
N PHE A 120 -5.39 9.59 1.55
CA PHE A 120 -6.16 9.07 2.68
C PHE A 120 -7.22 10.08 3.14
N ALA A 121 -6.90 11.38 3.13
CA ALA A 121 -7.85 12.46 3.38
C ALA A 121 -9.03 12.40 2.40
N ALA A 122 -8.74 12.32 1.10
CA ALA A 122 -9.77 12.23 0.05
C ALA A 122 -10.65 10.96 0.18
N ALA A 123 -10.05 9.85 0.63
CA ALA A 123 -10.76 8.60 0.86
C ALA A 123 -11.55 8.57 2.19
N GLY A 124 -11.34 9.54 3.09
CA GLY A 124 -11.93 9.53 4.43
C GLY A 124 -11.35 8.41 5.31
N LEU A 125 -10.04 8.17 5.20
CA LEU A 125 -9.30 7.13 5.91
C LEU A 125 -8.34 7.68 6.97
N LEU A 126 -8.40 8.98 7.26
CA LEU A 126 -7.65 9.61 8.35
C LEU A 126 -8.34 9.40 9.70
N ASP A 127 -7.53 9.43 10.75
CA ASP A 127 -7.92 9.40 12.16
C ASP A 127 -8.69 8.14 12.56
N ILE A 128 -8.57 7.06 11.77
CA ILE A 128 -9.23 5.78 12.05
C ILE A 128 -8.31 4.94 12.93
N PRO A 129 -8.71 4.60 14.17
CA PRO A 129 -7.91 3.77 15.05
C PRO A 129 -7.68 2.38 14.44
N TYR A 130 -6.41 1.99 14.38
CA TYR A 130 -5.95 0.66 14.07
C TYR A 130 -5.51 -0.03 15.37
N ASN A 131 -6.40 -0.88 15.88
CA ASN A 131 -6.12 -1.73 17.03
C ASN A 131 -5.45 -3.02 16.54
N ALA A 132 -4.16 -3.20 16.86
CA ALA A 132 -3.38 -4.38 16.49
C ALA A 132 -3.88 -5.68 17.14
N LYS A 133 -4.72 -5.61 18.18
CA LYS A 133 -5.35 -6.79 18.80
C LYS A 133 -6.54 -7.25 17.94
N ASP A 134 -6.36 -8.35 17.22
CA ASP A 134 -7.33 -8.92 16.28
C ASP A 134 -8.69 -9.25 16.92
N SER A 135 -8.71 -9.58 18.22
CA SER A 135 -9.93 -9.96 18.93
C SER A 135 -10.91 -8.81 19.17
N GLU A 136 -10.57 -7.54 18.93
CA GLU A 136 -11.45 -6.39 19.19
C GLU A 136 -11.60 -5.47 17.97
N ARG A 137 -10.96 -5.81 16.84
CA ARG A 137 -11.02 -4.99 15.65
C ARG A 137 -12.42 -5.08 15.02
N HIS A 138 -13.06 -3.92 14.87
CA HIS A 138 -14.33 -3.82 14.17
C HIS A 138 -14.15 -4.29 12.70
N PRO A 139 -15.07 -5.09 12.13
CA PRO A 139 -14.90 -5.64 10.78
C PRO A 139 -14.65 -4.59 9.69
N LEU A 140 -15.32 -3.43 9.80
CA LEU A 140 -15.12 -2.32 8.86
C LEU A 140 -13.68 -1.76 8.90
N THR A 141 -13.00 -1.82 10.04
CA THR A 141 -11.60 -1.37 10.19
C THR A 141 -10.67 -2.26 9.37
N VAL A 142 -10.94 -3.57 9.29
CA VAL A 142 -10.19 -4.51 8.44
C VAL A 142 -10.34 -4.13 6.96
N PHE A 143 -11.57 -3.86 6.51
CA PHE A 143 -11.81 -3.43 5.14
C PHE A 143 -11.10 -2.09 4.85
N ARG A 144 -11.24 -1.11 5.73
CA ARG A 144 -10.57 0.20 5.61
C ARG A 144 -9.04 0.08 5.57
N TYR A 145 -8.46 -0.83 6.36
CA TYR A 145 -7.02 -1.07 6.37
C TYR A 145 -6.53 -1.57 5.01
N TRP A 146 -7.10 -2.67 4.49
CA TRP A 146 -6.69 -3.24 3.21
C TRP A 146 -7.00 -2.33 2.02
N ALA A 147 -8.07 -1.53 2.10
CA ALA A 147 -8.32 -0.48 1.15
C ALA A 147 -7.24 0.61 1.19
N GLY A 148 -6.83 1.04 2.38
CA GLY A 148 -5.71 1.97 2.58
C GLY A 148 -4.42 1.42 1.98
N VAL A 149 -4.12 0.13 2.17
CA VAL A 149 -2.94 -0.54 1.60
C VAL A 149 -2.97 -0.49 0.06
N TYR A 150 -4.12 -0.78 -0.54
CA TYR A 150 -4.31 -0.67 -1.99
C TYR A 150 -4.11 0.77 -2.48
N LEU A 151 -4.70 1.76 -1.82
CA LEU A 151 -4.56 3.17 -2.20
C LEU A 151 -3.12 3.67 -2.06
N ALA A 152 -2.42 3.28 -1.00
CA ALA A 152 -1.00 3.58 -0.81
C ALA A 152 -0.13 2.96 -1.92
N HIS A 153 -0.45 1.72 -2.33
CA HIS A 153 0.22 1.08 -3.45
C HIS A 153 0.07 1.89 -4.74
N LYS A 154 -1.14 2.40 -5.01
CA LYS A 154 -1.41 3.22 -6.20
C LYS A 154 -0.74 4.58 -6.16
N VAL A 155 -0.60 5.19 -4.99
CA VAL A 155 0.23 6.41 -4.85
C VAL A 155 1.66 6.13 -5.28
N LYS A 156 2.26 5.04 -4.79
CA LYS A 156 3.62 4.65 -5.13
C LYS A 156 3.78 4.29 -6.61
N GLU A 157 2.89 3.46 -7.15
CA GLU A 157 2.94 3.03 -8.56
C GLU A 157 2.83 4.22 -9.52
N ASN A 158 1.93 5.17 -9.26
CA ASN A 158 1.81 6.38 -10.06
C ASN A 158 3.10 7.20 -10.04
N ARG A 159 3.78 7.26 -8.89
CA ARG A 159 5.06 7.94 -8.77
C ARG A 159 6.15 7.24 -9.57
N ASP A 160 6.34 5.93 -9.39
CA ASP A 160 7.36 5.13 -10.11
C ASP A 160 7.15 5.22 -11.64
N ASN A 161 5.89 5.20 -12.09
CA ASN A 161 5.53 5.36 -13.49
C ASN A 161 5.76 6.77 -14.03
N SER A 162 5.56 7.80 -13.19
CA SER A 162 5.81 9.20 -13.56
C SER A 162 7.30 9.52 -13.64
N GLN A 163 8.17 8.81 -12.92
CA GLN A 163 9.63 9.00 -12.96
C GLN A 163 10.28 8.21 -14.11
N SER A 164 9.67 7.11 -14.53
CA SER A 164 10.06 6.38 -15.74
C SER A 164 9.69 7.17 -17.01
N THR A 165 10.45 7.02 -18.10
CA THR A 165 10.35 7.74 -19.40
C THR A 165 9.00 7.62 -20.15
N LEU A 166 7.95 7.13 -19.49
CA LEU A 166 6.60 6.97 -20.03
C LEU A 166 5.76 8.26 -20.03
N LYS A 167 6.28 9.39 -19.53
CA LYS A 167 5.60 10.70 -19.59
C LYS A 167 5.17 11.10 -21.01
N THR A 168 5.84 10.59 -22.05
CA THR A 168 5.59 10.94 -23.45
C THR A 168 4.45 10.13 -24.10
N ILE A 169 3.86 9.14 -23.42
CA ILE A 169 2.90 8.19 -24.02
C ILE A 169 1.46 8.41 -23.52
N THR A 170 1.11 9.61 -23.05
CA THR A 170 -0.25 9.94 -22.59
C THR A 170 -1.28 10.08 -23.71
N HIS A 171 -0.86 10.02 -24.97
CA HIS A 171 -1.75 10.09 -26.14
C HIS A 171 -2.12 8.71 -26.70
N ASN A 172 -1.63 7.62 -26.09
CA ASN A 172 -2.02 6.27 -26.49
C ASN A 172 -3.35 5.90 -25.82
N PRO A 173 -4.41 5.56 -26.59
CA PRO A 173 -5.72 5.22 -26.04
C PRO A 173 -5.67 4.03 -25.06
N LYS A 174 -4.70 3.12 -25.18
CA LYS A 174 -4.48 2.03 -24.23
C LYS A 174 -3.99 2.53 -22.86
N ILE A 175 -3.21 3.61 -22.81
CA ILE A 175 -2.74 4.18 -21.54
C ILE A 175 -3.84 5.00 -20.89
N THR A 176 -4.60 5.74 -21.69
CA THR A 176 -5.79 6.47 -21.22
C THR A 176 -6.83 5.52 -20.64
N SER A 177 -7.09 4.36 -21.26
CA SER A 177 -8.03 3.37 -20.74
C SER A 177 -7.54 2.71 -19.44
N LEU A 178 -6.22 2.49 -19.28
CA LEU A 178 -5.63 1.98 -18.04
C LEU A 178 -5.71 2.99 -16.89
N ASN A 179 -5.40 4.26 -17.15
CA ASN A 179 -5.54 5.33 -16.14
C ASN A 179 -7.01 5.50 -15.70
N LEU A 180 -7.95 5.39 -16.65
CA LEU A 180 -9.37 5.42 -16.36
C LEU A 180 -9.80 4.21 -15.51
N LEU A 181 -9.36 3.01 -15.87
CA LEU A 181 -9.62 1.78 -15.10
C LEU A 181 -9.12 1.91 -13.66
N GLU A 182 -7.89 2.40 -13.46
CA GLU A 182 -7.33 2.57 -12.12
C GLU A 182 -8.09 3.61 -11.30
N LYS A 183 -8.51 4.71 -11.93
CA LYS A 183 -9.35 5.70 -11.26
C LYS A 183 -10.69 5.08 -10.84
N GLN A 184 -11.37 4.36 -11.74
CA GLN A 184 -12.64 3.70 -11.42
C GLN A 184 -12.51 2.65 -10.32
N LYS A 185 -11.41 1.90 -10.26
CA LYS A 185 -11.15 0.97 -9.16
C LYS A 185 -10.99 1.68 -7.82
N GLN A 186 -10.22 2.76 -7.78
CA GLN A 186 -10.06 3.57 -6.57
C GLN A 186 -11.39 4.20 -6.13
N ASP A 187 -12.16 4.75 -7.07
CA ASP A 187 -13.49 5.32 -6.80
C ASP A 187 -14.45 4.25 -6.27
N ALA A 188 -14.43 3.03 -6.85
CA ALA A 188 -15.21 1.90 -6.37
C ALA A 188 -14.83 1.52 -4.94
N VAL A 189 -13.54 1.41 -4.61
CA VAL A 189 -13.09 1.13 -3.24
C VAL A 189 -13.64 2.15 -2.25
N VAL A 190 -13.51 3.44 -2.55
CA VAL A 190 -13.99 4.52 -1.66
C VAL A 190 -15.52 4.50 -1.53
N SER A 191 -16.25 4.27 -2.62
CA SER A 191 -17.72 4.16 -2.58
C SER A 191 -18.16 3.00 -1.70
N PHE A 192 -17.56 1.82 -1.89
CA PHE A 192 -17.93 0.61 -1.14
C PHE A 192 -17.65 0.74 0.35
N ILE A 193 -16.56 1.42 0.76
CA ILE A 193 -16.30 1.70 2.18
C ILE A 193 -17.39 2.60 2.76
N ARG A 194 -17.80 3.65 2.03
CA ARG A 194 -18.83 4.59 2.48
C ARG A 194 -20.21 3.93 2.54
N GLU A 195 -20.55 3.12 1.56
CA GLU A 195 -21.80 2.36 1.54
C GLU A 195 -21.83 1.32 2.67
N CYS A 196 -20.74 0.61 2.89
CA CYS A 196 -20.62 -0.35 3.98
C CYS A 196 -20.75 0.34 5.35
N ASP A 197 -20.09 1.48 5.56
CA ASP A 197 -20.23 2.28 6.79
C ASP A 197 -21.69 2.72 7.04
N LYS A 198 -22.39 3.16 5.99
CA LYS A 198 -23.81 3.54 6.09
C LYS A 198 -24.70 2.36 6.41
N ASP A 199 -24.51 1.22 5.75
CA ASP A 199 -25.30 0.00 5.96
C ASP A 199 -25.08 -0.55 7.38
N LEU A 200 -23.84 -0.55 7.87
CA LEU A 200 -23.52 -1.00 9.23
C LEU A 200 -24.16 -0.13 10.32
N LYS A 201 -24.31 1.18 10.09
CA LYS A 201 -25.01 2.10 11.02
C LYS A 201 -26.51 1.80 11.16
N THR A 202 -27.08 0.98 10.28
CA THR A 202 -28.50 0.55 10.39
C THR A 202 -28.68 -0.65 11.33
N ILE A 203 -27.59 -1.33 11.69
CA ILE A 203 -27.59 -2.47 12.60
C ILE A 203 -27.63 -1.94 14.04
N LYS A 204 -28.49 -2.51 14.88
CA LYS A 204 -28.58 -2.11 16.29
C LYS A 204 -27.41 -2.70 17.08
N GLU A 205 -26.72 -1.85 17.84
CA GLU A 205 -25.52 -2.22 18.62
C GLU A 205 -25.82 -3.16 19.81
N ASP A 206 -27.08 -3.25 20.24
CA ASP A 206 -27.55 -4.06 21.38
C ASP A 206 -27.80 -5.53 21.03
N LEU A 207 -27.60 -5.93 19.77
CA LEU A 207 -27.74 -7.31 19.34
C LEU A 207 -26.65 -8.20 19.95
N GLU A 208 -27.04 -9.33 20.56
CA GLU A 208 -26.10 -10.31 21.13
C GLU A 208 -25.07 -10.83 20.11
N ASN A 209 -25.44 -10.85 18.83
CA ASN A 209 -24.59 -11.26 17.71
C ASN A 209 -24.14 -10.08 16.82
N TYR A 210 -24.15 -8.84 17.32
CA TYR A 210 -23.85 -7.61 16.56
C TYR A 210 -22.59 -7.75 15.69
N ARG A 211 -21.50 -8.24 16.27
CA ARG A 211 -20.22 -8.40 15.57
C ARG A 211 -20.29 -9.39 14.41
N ASP A 212 -20.97 -10.51 14.59
CA ASP A 212 -21.09 -11.53 13.54
C ASP A 212 -21.90 -10.99 12.37
N VAL A 213 -22.98 -10.25 12.66
CA VAL A 213 -23.78 -9.55 11.64
C VAL A 213 -22.92 -8.53 10.90
N CYS A 214 -22.17 -7.69 11.61
CA CYS A 214 -21.25 -6.73 10.97
C CYS A 214 -20.21 -7.44 10.10
N THR A 215 -19.67 -8.58 10.55
CA THR A 215 -18.66 -9.36 9.82
C THR A 215 -19.24 -9.92 8.51
N LYS A 216 -20.38 -10.59 8.58
CA LYS A 216 -21.11 -11.08 7.39
C LYS A 216 -21.38 -9.98 6.40
N ARG A 217 -21.77 -8.81 6.91
CA ARG A 217 -22.11 -7.68 6.07
C ARG A 217 -20.89 -7.06 5.39
N VAL A 218 -19.78 -6.88 6.11
CA VAL A 218 -18.51 -6.45 5.50
C VAL A 218 -18.01 -7.46 4.47
N LEU A 219 -18.12 -8.76 4.73
CA LEU A 219 -17.75 -9.82 3.78
C LEU A 219 -18.56 -9.73 2.49
N GLU A 220 -19.86 -9.45 2.56
CA GLU A 220 -20.69 -9.22 1.38
C GLU A 220 -20.24 -8.01 0.56
N PHE A 221 -19.93 -6.89 1.21
CA PHE A 221 -19.37 -5.71 0.52
C PHE A 221 -18.04 -6.01 -0.16
N LEU A 222 -17.15 -6.78 0.51
CA LEU A 222 -15.88 -7.22 -0.08
C LEU A 222 -16.09 -8.12 -1.30
N ARG A 223 -17.04 -9.06 -1.24
CA ARG A 223 -17.39 -9.95 -2.37
C ARG A 223 -18.00 -9.15 -3.54
N ARG A 224 -18.89 -8.20 -3.25
CA ARG A 224 -19.45 -7.30 -4.27
C ARG A 224 -18.37 -6.40 -4.90
N LEU A 225 -17.41 -5.91 -4.12
CA LEU A 225 -16.27 -5.16 -4.63
C LEU A 225 -15.36 -6.03 -5.52
N LEU A 226 -15.18 -7.30 -5.17
CA LEU A 226 -14.42 -8.26 -5.98
C LEU A 226 -15.09 -8.47 -7.35
N LEU A 227 -16.41 -8.67 -7.36
CA LEU A 227 -17.22 -8.74 -8.58
C LEU A 227 -17.09 -7.46 -9.39
N LYS A 228 -17.20 -6.28 -8.74
CA LYS A 228 -17.06 -5.00 -9.43
C LYS A 228 -15.68 -4.81 -10.06
N ASN A 229 -14.61 -5.21 -9.37
CA ASN A 229 -13.26 -5.19 -9.93
C ASN A 229 -13.13 -6.10 -11.15
N LYS A 230 -13.79 -7.27 -11.16
CA LYS A 230 -13.84 -8.15 -12.32
C LYS A 230 -14.55 -7.48 -13.50
N GLU A 231 -15.74 -6.91 -13.28
CA GLU A 231 -16.48 -6.17 -14.31
C GLU A 231 -15.65 -5.02 -14.91
N LEU A 232 -14.97 -4.24 -14.06
CA LEU A 232 -14.14 -3.12 -14.52
C LEU A 232 -12.96 -3.62 -15.38
N VAL A 233 -12.33 -4.73 -14.99
CA VAL A 233 -11.26 -5.34 -15.78
C VAL A 233 -11.77 -5.90 -17.11
N GLU A 234 -12.96 -6.50 -17.14
CA GLU A 234 -13.58 -7.00 -18.37
C GLU A 234 -13.98 -5.87 -19.31
N HIS A 235 -14.56 -4.78 -18.77
CA HIS A 235 -14.99 -3.62 -19.55
C HIS A 235 -13.82 -2.82 -20.15
N HIS A 236 -12.69 -2.76 -19.45
CA HIS A 236 -11.50 -2.03 -19.90
C HIS A 236 -10.40 -2.92 -20.48
N GLY A 237 -10.54 -4.24 -20.34
CA GLY A 237 -9.65 -5.24 -20.92
C GLY A 237 -9.85 -5.28 -22.42
N THR A 238 -8.78 -5.09 -23.18
CA THR A 238 -8.75 -5.61 -24.55
C THR A 238 -9.08 -7.10 -24.49
N ASN A 239 -10.04 -7.57 -25.29
CA ASN A 239 -10.35 -8.98 -25.52
C ASN A 239 -9.08 -9.76 -25.90
N LEU A 240 -8.29 -10.14 -24.90
CA LEU A 240 -7.42 -11.29 -24.98
C LEU A 240 -8.24 -12.38 -24.32
N GLU A 241 -8.88 -13.20 -25.14
CA GLU A 241 -9.47 -14.46 -24.71
C GLU A 241 -8.36 -15.31 -24.12
N ILE A 242 -8.17 -15.21 -22.82
CA ILE A 242 -7.42 -16.18 -22.04
C ILE A 242 -8.49 -16.98 -21.31
N PRO A 243 -8.69 -18.27 -21.65
CA PRO A 243 -9.67 -19.10 -20.97
C PRO A 243 -9.31 -19.19 -19.49
N VAL A 244 -10.12 -18.57 -18.64
CA VAL A 244 -10.01 -18.71 -17.19
C VAL A 244 -10.97 -19.80 -16.76
N THR A 245 -10.45 -21.02 -16.65
CA THR A 245 -11.14 -22.10 -15.94
C THR A 245 -11.07 -21.79 -14.45
N ILE A 246 -12.19 -21.38 -13.86
CA ILE A 246 -12.33 -21.26 -12.40
C ILE A 246 -12.70 -22.65 -11.88
N SER A 247 -11.70 -23.48 -11.61
CA SER A 247 -11.90 -24.71 -10.84
C SER A 247 -11.68 -24.39 -9.37
N PHE A 248 -12.77 -24.39 -8.60
CA PHE A 248 -12.70 -24.61 -7.16
C PHE A 248 -12.23 -26.05 -6.92
N PHE A 249 -11.46 -26.30 -5.85
CA PHE A 249 -10.77 -27.55 -5.45
C PHE A 249 -9.30 -27.73 -5.89
N ALA A 250 -8.49 -28.17 -4.93
CA ALA A 250 -7.04 -27.98 -4.81
C ALA A 250 -6.12 -28.68 -5.84
N SER A 251 -5.10 -27.96 -6.34
CA SER A 251 -3.65 -28.21 -6.15
C SER A 251 -2.79 -27.32 -7.09
N ALA A 252 -1.60 -26.95 -6.62
CA ALA A 252 -0.60 -26.10 -7.30
C ALA A 252 -0.23 -26.63 -8.71
N THR A 253 0.17 -25.87 -9.72
CA THR A 253 1.27 -24.88 -9.81
C THR A 253 1.18 -24.29 -11.22
N VAL A 254 1.37 -22.99 -11.47
CA VAL A 254 1.89 -22.53 -12.79
C VAL A 254 2.74 -21.26 -12.66
N SER A 255 3.99 -21.41 -13.06
CA SER A 255 4.89 -20.35 -13.51
C SER A 255 4.51 -19.92 -14.93
N GLY A 256 4.32 -18.62 -15.17
CA GLY A 256 4.18 -18.05 -16.52
C GLY A 256 3.62 -16.61 -16.48
N PRO A 257 4.19 -15.65 -17.24
CA PRO A 257 4.08 -14.22 -16.93
C PRO A 257 2.73 -13.64 -17.39
N ALA A 258 1.91 -13.20 -16.44
CA ALA A 258 0.72 -12.42 -16.74
C ALA A 258 1.11 -10.94 -16.95
N LEU A 259 1.44 -10.58 -18.19
CA LEU A 259 1.56 -9.18 -18.62
C LEU A 259 0.18 -8.62 -18.96
N GLY A 260 -0.49 -8.14 -17.91
CA GLY A 260 -1.51 -7.09 -17.94
C GLY A 260 -1.43 -6.35 -16.60
N PRO A 261 -1.07 -5.05 -16.51
CA PRO A 261 -0.32 -4.55 -15.36
C PRO A 261 -1.11 -4.31 -14.06
N HIS A 262 -2.43 -4.51 -14.02
CA HIS A 262 -3.27 -3.83 -13.01
C HIS A 262 -4.45 -4.65 -12.43
N SER A 263 -4.54 -5.96 -12.71
CA SER A 263 -5.67 -6.79 -12.25
C SER A 263 -5.49 -7.39 -10.83
N GLY A 264 -4.25 -7.52 -10.34
CA GLY A 264 -3.94 -8.33 -9.16
C GLY A 264 -4.08 -7.63 -7.81
N GLU A 265 -3.59 -6.39 -7.65
CA GLU A 265 -3.36 -5.87 -6.30
C GLU A 265 -4.66 -5.55 -5.54
N LEU A 266 -5.68 -5.00 -6.20
CA LEU A 266 -6.98 -4.80 -5.58
C LEU A 266 -7.61 -6.13 -5.15
N LYS A 267 -7.58 -7.14 -6.04
CA LYS A 267 -8.03 -8.50 -5.73
C LYS A 267 -7.28 -9.06 -4.52
N LYS A 268 -5.97 -8.92 -4.47
CA LYS A 268 -5.13 -9.38 -3.36
C LYS A 268 -5.52 -8.71 -2.05
N CYS A 269 -5.69 -7.39 -2.04
CA CYS A 269 -6.11 -6.66 -0.83
C CYS A 269 -7.50 -7.10 -0.35
N ILE A 270 -8.45 -7.31 -1.26
CA ILE A 270 -9.78 -7.83 -0.94
C ILE A 270 -9.69 -9.24 -0.33
N MET A 271 -8.91 -10.14 -0.95
CA MET A 271 -8.72 -11.51 -0.46
C MET A 271 -8.07 -11.53 0.93
N MET A 272 -7.10 -10.66 1.18
CA MET A 272 -6.49 -10.54 2.51
C MET A 272 -7.50 -10.06 3.56
N ALA A 273 -8.36 -9.10 3.22
CA ALA A 273 -9.44 -8.66 4.11
C ALA A 273 -10.45 -9.78 4.41
N ILE A 274 -10.87 -10.54 3.38
CA ILE A 274 -11.80 -11.68 3.54
C ILE A 274 -11.19 -12.74 4.47
N LYS A 275 -9.91 -13.08 4.25
CA LYS A 275 -9.18 -14.06 5.05
C LYS A 275 -9.08 -13.62 6.51
N GLU A 276 -8.75 -12.35 6.76
CA GLU A 276 -8.63 -11.79 8.11
C GLU A 276 -9.97 -11.79 8.87
N LEU A 277 -11.08 -11.60 8.15
CA LEU A 277 -12.43 -11.69 8.70
C LEU A 277 -12.93 -13.13 8.88
N GLY A 278 -12.13 -14.14 8.55
CA GLY A 278 -12.50 -15.54 8.70
C GLY A 278 -13.51 -16.04 7.65
N GLY A 279 -13.68 -15.32 6.54
CA GLY A 279 -14.64 -15.64 5.48
C GLY A 279 -14.42 -17.00 4.80
N ASP A 280 -13.24 -17.60 4.95
CA ASP A 280 -12.92 -18.95 4.44
C ASP A 280 -13.49 -20.09 5.32
N LYS A 281 -14.01 -19.79 6.53
CA LYS A 281 -14.47 -20.81 7.49
C LYS A 281 -15.98 -21.10 7.43
N GLU A 282 -16.81 -20.19 6.90
CA GLU A 282 -18.27 -20.35 6.89
C GLU A 282 -18.79 -21.35 5.83
N GLU A 283 -18.05 -21.61 4.75
CA GLU A 283 -18.44 -22.60 3.73
C GLU A 283 -18.39 -24.05 4.26
N SER A 284 -17.61 -24.32 5.31
CA SER A 284 -17.52 -25.66 5.92
C SER A 284 -18.71 -26.04 6.80
N LYS A 285 -19.62 -25.12 7.12
CA LYS A 285 -20.76 -25.38 8.03
C LYS A 285 -22.13 -25.34 7.34
N GLU A 286 -22.30 -24.57 6.27
CA GLU A 286 -23.58 -24.54 5.53
C GLU A 286 -23.78 -25.79 4.63
N GLU A 287 -22.70 -26.45 4.20
CA GLU A 287 -22.79 -27.74 3.48
C GLU A 287 -23.09 -28.95 4.38
N LEU A 288 -22.95 -28.80 5.71
CA LEU A 288 -23.22 -29.88 6.69
C LEU A 288 -24.66 -29.90 7.21
N HIS A 289 -25.46 -28.86 6.96
CA HIS A 289 -26.86 -28.78 7.42
C HIS A 289 -27.92 -28.82 6.30
N THR A 290 -27.52 -28.85 5.02
CA THR A 290 -28.45 -29.02 3.89
C THR A 290 -28.55 -30.46 3.37
N ALA A 291 -27.79 -31.41 3.92
CA ALA A 291 -27.81 -32.82 3.54
C ALA A 291 -28.66 -33.73 4.46
N ALA A 292 -29.58 -33.18 5.24
CA ALA A 292 -30.41 -33.96 6.18
C ALA A 292 -31.88 -33.54 6.14
N THR A 293 -32.56 -33.75 5.01
CA THR A 293 -33.98 -34.16 4.95
C THR A 293 -34.36 -34.33 3.49
N TYR A 294 -34.64 -35.57 3.08
CA TYR A 294 -35.75 -36.03 2.23
C TYR A 294 -35.36 -37.39 1.66
N ASN A 295 -35.78 -38.44 2.37
CA ASN A 295 -36.15 -39.72 1.78
C ASN A 295 -37.31 -40.26 2.62
N SER A 296 -38.51 -40.09 2.08
CA SER A 296 -39.67 -40.95 2.31
C SER A 296 -39.89 -41.73 1.04
#